data_AF-A0A9E0TWF1-F1
#
_entry.id   AF-A0A9E0TWF1-F1
#
_cell.length_a   1.000
_cell.length_b   1.000
_cell.length_c   1.000
_cell.angle_alpha   90.00
_cell.angle_beta   90.00
_cell.angle_gamma   90.00
#
_symmetry.space_group_name_H-M   'P 1'
#
loop_
_entity.id
_entity.type
_entity.pdbx_description
1 polymer ?
#
loop_
_entity_poly.entity_id
_entity_poly.type
_entity_poly.pdbx_seq_one_letter_code
_entity_poly.pdbx_strand_id
1 'polypeptide(L)' 'ADTFLWVQEEPSNMGAWGFLRERIEPLLPKGRTLEYRGRKASSSPAVASHGVHERESEELIRSCFQ' A
#
# COMPACT_ATOMS: atom_id res chain seq x y z
N ALA A 1 -15.67 -6.80 -8.77
CA ALA A 1 -14.47 -6.64 -7.93
C ALA A 1 -14.92 -6.26 -6.54
N ASP A 2 -14.98 -7.21 -5.62
CA ASP A 2 -15.56 -7.01 -4.29
C ASP A 2 -14.61 -6.23 -3.36
N THR A 3 -13.33 -6.15 -3.73
CA THR A 3 -12.27 -5.47 -2.99
C THR A 3 -11.65 -4.36 -3.83
N PHE A 4 -11.38 -3.22 -3.20
CA PHE A 4 -10.52 -2.14 -3.71
C PHE A 4 -9.14 -2.25 -3.06
N LEU A 5 -8.09 -1.98 -3.85
CA LEU A 5 -6.72 -1.95 -3.35
C LEU A 5 -6.24 -0.50 -3.23
N TRP A 6 -5.74 -0.12 -2.04
CA TRP A 6 -4.90 1.05 -1.86
C TRP A 6 -3.44 0.64 -2.09
N VAL A 7 -2.82 1.18 -3.13
CA VAL A 7 -1.44 0.87 -3.49
C VAL A 7 -0.55 2.08 -3.25
N GLN A 8 0.55 1.90 -2.51
CA GLN A 8 1.57 2.96 -2.32
C GLN A 8 2.98 2.37 -2.17
N GLU A 9 3.99 3.12 -2.59
CA GLU A 9 5.39 2.71 -2.45
C GLU A 9 5.91 2.94 -1.02
N GLU A 10 5.36 3.92 -0.31
CA GLU A 10 5.80 4.28 1.03
C GLU A 10 5.47 3.20 2.08
N PRO A 11 6.26 3.08 3.16
CA PRO A 11 5.92 2.27 4.33
C PRO A 11 4.51 2.55 4.85
N SER A 12 3.84 1.55 5.43
CA SER A 12 2.44 1.67 5.89
C SER A 12 2.20 2.69 7.01
N ASN A 13 3.25 3.08 7.73
CA ASN A 13 3.24 4.16 8.72
C ASN A 13 3.60 5.54 8.11
N MET A 14 3.81 5.61 6.80
CA MET A 14 4.16 6.79 6.02
C MET A 14 3.18 6.95 4.84
N GLY A 15 3.38 8.01 4.06
CA GLY A 15 2.53 8.32 2.91
C GLY A 15 1.11 8.68 3.34
N ALA A 16 0.16 8.48 2.41
CA ALA A 16 -1.21 8.95 2.60
C ALA A 16 -2.14 7.91 3.23
N TRP A 17 -1.73 6.63 3.31
CA TRP A 17 -2.55 5.54 3.83
C TRP A 17 -3.20 5.86 5.19
N GLY A 18 -2.39 6.27 6.17
CA GLY A 18 -2.89 6.57 7.51
C GLY A 18 -3.94 7.68 7.56
N PHE A 19 -3.81 8.68 6.69
CA PHE A 19 -4.75 9.81 6.65
C PHE A 19 -5.99 9.51 5.81
N LEU A 20 -5.83 8.86 4.66
CA LEU A 20 -6.92 8.67 3.70
C LEU A 20 -7.76 7.44 3.96
N ARG A 21 -7.25 6.41 4.63
CA ARG A 21 -8.00 5.17 4.91
C ARG A 21 -9.37 5.46 5.51
N GLU A 22 -9.42 6.20 6.61
CA GLU A 22 -10.67 6.52 7.32
C GLU A 22 -11.61 7.42 6.51
N ARG A 23 -11.08 8.12 5.49
CA ARG A 23 -11.86 9.01 4.60
C ARG A 23 -12.39 8.27 3.38
N ILE A 24 -11.68 7.24 2.91
CA ILE A 24 -12.04 6.47 1.71
C ILE A 24 -12.96 5.31 2.06
N GLU A 25 -12.72 4.60 3.16
CA GLU A 25 -13.54 3.45 3.57
C GLU A 25 -15.07 3.76 3.57
N PRO A 26 -15.55 4.91 4.09
CA PRO A 26 -16.97 5.26 4.07
C PRO A 26 -17.53 5.60 2.69
N LEU A 27 -16.64 5.95 1.74
CA LEU A 27 -17.03 6.31 0.36
C LEU A 27 -17.15 5.09 -0.55
N LEU A 28 -16.75 3.90 -0.07
CA LEU A 28 -16.86 2.68 -0.86
C LEU A 28 -18.32 2.27 -1.06
N PRO A 29 -18.65 1.66 -2.23
CA PRO A 29 -19.97 1.07 -2.44
C PRO A 29 -20.30 0.01 -1.38
N LYS A 30 -21.58 -0.16 -1.06
CA LYS A 30 -22.02 -1.17 -0.08
C LYS A 30 -21.50 -2.56 -0.43
N GLY A 31 -20.98 -3.27 0.57
CA GLY A 31 -20.43 -4.61 0.43
C GLY A 31 -19.02 -4.65 -0.18
N ARG A 32 -18.34 -3.51 -0.31
CA ARG A 32 -16.96 -3.43 -0.79
C ARG A 32 -15.98 -3.14 0.35
N THR A 33 -14.79 -3.70 0.24
CA THR A 33 -13.71 -3.53 1.23
C THR A 33 -12.53 -2.77 0.63
N LEU A 34 -11.72 -2.15 1.50
CA LEU A 34 -10.44 -1.55 1.14
C LEU A 34 -9.31 -2.38 1.73
N GLU A 35 -8.40 -2.85 0.89
CA GLU A 35 -7.19 -3.54 1.32
C GLU A 35 -5.94 -2.72 1.01
N TYR A 36 -4.97 -2.76 1.91
CA TYR A 36 -3.68 -2.11 1.72
C TYR A 36 -2.69 -3.03 0.99
N ARG A 37 -1.96 -2.46 0.03
CA ARG A 37 -0.79 -3.06 -0.62
C ARG A 37 0.31 -1.99 -0.70
N GLY A 38 1.30 -2.10 0.16
CA GLY A 38 2.44 -1.17 0.19
C GLY A 38 3.56 -1.73 1.06
N ARG A 39 4.65 -0.99 1.18
CA ARG A 39 5.78 -1.44 2.01
C ARG A 39 5.37 -1.56 3.47
N LYS A 40 5.99 -2.50 4.18
CA LYS A 40 5.79 -2.67 5.64
C LYS A 40 6.25 -1.42 6.38
N ALA A 41 5.70 -1.19 7.56
CA ALA A 41 6.11 -0.08 8.41
C ALA A 41 7.62 -0.10 8.67
N SER A 42 8.24 1.06 8.59
CA SER A 42 9.69 1.25 8.73
C SER A 42 9.97 2.60 9.41
N SER A 43 11.13 2.70 10.07
CA SER A 43 11.64 3.99 10.57
C SER A 43 12.30 4.82 9.46
N SER A 44 12.82 4.17 8.43
CA SER A 44 13.39 4.81 7.24
C SER A 44 12.37 4.88 6.09
N PRO A 45 12.35 5.94 5.28
CA PRO A 45 11.48 6.04 4.10
C PRO A 45 11.70 4.93 3.07
N ALA A 46 12.94 4.45 2.93
CA ALA A 46 13.32 3.39 2.02
C ALA A 46 14.56 2.64 2.53
N VAL A 47 14.76 1.43 2.00
CA VAL A 47 16.02 0.70 2.14
C VAL A 47 17.14 1.39 1.36
N ALA A 48 18.33 1.49 1.95
CA ALA A 48 19.45 2.20 1.32
C ALA A 48 20.09 1.41 0.15
N SER A 49 19.89 0.10 0.10
CA SER A 49 20.43 -0.75 -0.95
C SER A 49 19.53 -0.75 -2.18
N HIS A 50 20.06 -0.30 -3.31
CA HIS A 50 19.35 -0.25 -4.59
C HIS A 50 18.73 -1.59 -4.98
N GLY A 51 19.52 -2.68 -4.92
CA GLY A 51 19.03 -4.01 -5.28
C GLY A 51 18.00 -4.58 -4.31
N VAL A 52 17.92 -4.07 -3.08
CA VAL A 52 16.80 -4.42 -2.17
C VAL A 52 15.58 -3.57 -2.54
N HIS A 53 15.77 -2.28 -2.82
CA HIS A 53 14.69 -1.37 -3.21
C HIS A 53 13.98 -1.81 -4.50
N GLU A 54 14.71 -2.23 -5.53
CA GLU A 54 14.11 -2.75 -6.77
C GLU A 54 13.26 -3.99 -6.51
N ARG A 55 13.80 -4.95 -5.75
CA ARG A 55 13.05 -6.18 -5.39
C ARG A 55 11.77 -5.87 -4.61
N GLU A 56 11.83 -4.98 -3.63
CA GLU A 56 10.62 -4.56 -2.89
C GLU A 56 9.57 -3.92 -3.81
N SER A 57 10.01 -3.17 -4.83
CA SER A 57 9.11 -2.50 -5.78
C SER A 57 8.46 -3.50 -6.74
N GLU A 58 9.23 -4.46 -7.25
CA GLU A 58 8.72 -5.56 -8.08
C GLU A 58 7.74 -6.45 -7.30
N GLU A 59 8.08 -6.81 -6.06
CA GLU A 59 7.20 -7.58 -5.17
C GLU A 59 5.89 -6.84 -4.88
N LEU A 60 5.97 -5.54 -4.63
CA LEU A 60 4.78 -4.70 -4.42
C LEU A 60 3.86 -4.71 -5.63
N ILE A 61 4.40 -4.42 -6.82
CA ILE A 61 3.62 -4.39 -8.07
C ILE A 61 3.01 -5.77 -8.30
N ARG A 62 3.79 -6.84 -8.16
CA ARG A 62 3.32 -8.22 -8.32
C ARG A 62 2.17 -8.55 -7.36
N SER A 63 2.23 -8.08 -6.11
CA SER A 63 1.18 -8.32 -5.10
C SER A 63 -0.17 -7.63 -5.42
N CYS A 64 -0.19 -6.67 -6.36
CA CYS A 64 -1.41 -5.96 -6.75
C CYS A 64 -2.20 -6.66 -7.87
N PHE A 65 -1.55 -7.56 -8.62
CA PHE A 65 -2.13 -8.23 -9.79
C PHE A 65 -2.32 -9.74 -9.60
N GLN A 66 -1.98 -10.26 -8.42
CA GLN A 66 -2.31 -11.63 -8.00
C GLN A 66 -3.70 -11.68 -7.38
#